data_AF-A0A1Q3HMI5-F1
#
_entry.id   AF-A0A1Q3HMI5-F1
#
_cell.length_a   1.000
_cell.length_b   1.000
_cell.length_c   1.000
_cell.angle_alpha   90.00
_cell.angle_beta   90.00
_cell.angle_gamma   90.00
#
_symmetry.space_group_name_H-M   'P 1'
#
loop_
_entity.id
_entity.type
_entity.pdbx_description
1 polymer ?
#
loop_
_entity_poly.entity_id
_entity_poly.type
_entity_poly.pdbx_seq_one_letter_code
_entity_poly.pdbx_strand_id
1 'polypeptide(L)'
;MRSAVLALALGSAGCIVGEPPGNTGDVADSGTSGLPDSGTSGLPDSGTPDVPDSGTSGVPDSGTPPPGTFSCPTARSTVDRADSTTDYKVKFLYVLPSDEVDRSLDINGAICRSVQAQNTWFTSQTTNGAGFRYDLSSSVLDIQFVRLSKTDAQMKGTDTTGDINTGHAYVRDRIERELTAMGVINDTRKLYAVYYGGTSEWACGGATWPPVIIGKVVALYLNGLPSSPVPCASNPVGNSSTVPGYIEYAMLHEMVHGLGFVPDAAPNEHSSGHVYALARDLMYSPRPGTSDPYWDIYSPLGVVLDSGRDQYYGHGGSQLDLADSAFLQPLPAGAAAPPGW
;
A
#
# COMPACT_ATOMS: atom_id res chain seq x y z
N MET A 1 18.78 26.82 33.53
CA MET A 1 18.23 25.52 34.00
C MET A 1 18.07 24.63 32.79
N ARG A 2 18.28 23.31 32.88
CA ARG A 2 18.14 22.39 31.74
C ARG A 2 16.75 21.77 31.77
N SER A 3 15.85 22.17 30.86
CA SER A 3 14.63 21.41 30.58
C SER A 3 15.00 20.17 29.78
N ALA A 4 14.62 18.99 30.26
CA ALA A 4 14.72 17.78 29.47
C ALA A 4 13.61 17.82 28.40
N VAL A 5 13.99 18.02 27.14
CA VAL A 5 13.09 17.73 26.02
C VAL A 5 12.97 16.21 25.96
N LEU A 6 11.75 15.73 26.10
CA LEU A 6 11.42 14.31 25.95
C LEU A 6 11.78 13.90 24.53
N ALA A 7 12.75 13.00 24.37
CA ALA A 7 12.98 12.36 23.09
C ALA A 7 11.78 11.43 22.81
N LEU A 8 10.84 11.89 21.98
CA LEU A 8 9.82 11.01 21.43
C LEU A 8 10.53 9.91 20.63
N ALA A 9 10.04 8.68 20.77
CA ALA A 9 10.57 7.54 20.05
C ALA A 9 10.31 7.71 18.54
N LEU A 10 11.36 8.01 17.77
CA LEU A 10 11.36 7.96 16.30
C LEU A 10 11.41 6.49 15.82
N GLY A 11 10.46 5.69 16.31
CA GLY A 11 10.25 4.30 15.91
C GLY A 11 9.02 4.20 15.02
N SER A 12 9.23 3.82 13.77
CA SER A 12 8.22 3.59 12.71
C SER A 12 7.21 4.73 12.50
N ALA A 13 7.32 5.43 11.36
CA ALA A 13 6.12 5.98 10.73
C ALA A 13 5.13 4.83 10.47
N GLY A 14 3.82 5.04 10.62
CA GLY A 14 2.86 3.94 10.49
C GLY A 14 1.38 4.32 10.60
N CYS A 15 0.54 3.67 9.82
CA CYS A 15 -0.89 3.97 9.68
C CYS A 15 -1.72 3.65 10.96
N ILE A 16 -2.56 4.59 11.38
CA ILE A 16 -3.61 4.39 12.41
C ILE A 16 -4.98 4.27 11.71
N VAL A 17 -5.85 3.37 12.18
CA VAL A 17 -7.22 3.22 11.66
C VAL A 17 -8.15 4.25 12.30
N GLY A 18 -9.06 4.85 11.52
CA GLY A 18 -10.18 5.64 12.01
C GLY A 18 -11.45 5.42 11.19
N GLU A 19 -12.61 5.60 11.81
CA GLU A 19 -13.93 5.44 11.16
C GLU A 19 -14.61 6.80 10.91
N PRO A 20 -15.41 6.94 9.84
CA PRO A 20 -16.46 7.95 9.77
C PRO A 20 -17.65 7.53 10.65
N PRO A 21 -18.40 8.46 11.27
CA PRO A 21 -19.51 8.12 12.15
C PRO A 21 -20.71 7.51 11.40
N GLY A 22 -21.14 6.32 11.83
CA GLY A 22 -22.35 5.67 11.32
C GLY A 22 -23.63 6.42 11.72
N ASN A 23 -24.36 6.95 10.75
CA ASN A 23 -25.57 7.74 10.99
C ASN A 23 -26.82 6.86 11.21
N THR A 24 -27.07 6.43 12.44
CA THR A 24 -28.36 5.86 12.86
C THR A 24 -29.31 6.97 13.32
N GLY A 25 -30.21 7.40 12.45
CA GLY A 25 -31.24 8.40 12.78
C GLY A 25 -32.46 8.31 11.87
N ASP A 26 -33.58 7.85 12.41
CA ASP A 26 -34.86 7.75 11.70
C ASP A 26 -35.41 9.13 11.31
N VAL A 27 -35.79 9.30 10.05
CA VAL A 27 -36.67 10.39 9.59
C VAL A 27 -37.75 9.78 8.69
N ALA A 28 -38.99 10.20 8.90
CA ALA A 28 -40.17 9.51 8.38
C ALA A 28 -40.42 9.72 6.88
N ASP A 29 -41.11 8.74 6.28
CA ASP A 29 -41.72 8.83 4.95
C ASP A 29 -42.81 9.91 4.90
N SER A 30 -42.80 10.69 3.82
CA SER A 30 -43.88 11.61 3.45
C SER A 30 -44.01 11.71 1.92
N GLY A 31 -44.30 10.59 1.25
CA GLY A 31 -44.49 10.56 -0.19
C GLY A 31 -45.58 11.48 -0.74
N THR A 32 -45.42 11.89 -2.00
CA THR A 32 -46.49 12.46 -2.84
C THR A 32 -46.54 11.72 -4.19
N SER A 33 -47.74 11.62 -4.77
CA SER A 33 -48.05 10.72 -5.89
C SER A 33 -47.97 11.39 -7.27
N GLY A 34 -47.51 10.65 -8.27
CA GLY A 34 -47.51 11.10 -9.67
C GLY A 34 -47.32 9.96 -10.69
N LEU A 35 -48.42 9.56 -11.35
CA LEU A 35 -48.48 8.66 -12.52
C LEU A 35 -49.77 8.97 -13.31
N PRO A 36 -49.87 8.66 -14.62
CA PRO A 36 -48.81 8.40 -15.61
C PRO A 36 -48.63 9.70 -16.48
N ASP A 37 -48.65 9.82 -17.82
CA ASP A 37 -48.85 8.90 -18.96
C ASP A 37 -48.38 9.53 -20.30
N SER A 38 -48.60 8.79 -21.40
CA SER A 38 -48.52 9.13 -22.83
C SER A 38 -47.16 8.92 -23.52
N GLY A 39 -47.15 7.96 -24.46
CA GLY A 39 -46.07 7.76 -25.43
C GLY A 39 -46.60 7.85 -26.87
N THR A 40 -45.68 7.79 -27.83
CA THR A 40 -45.99 7.62 -29.26
C THR A 40 -45.10 6.52 -29.85
N SER A 41 -45.62 5.83 -30.87
CA SER A 41 -45.03 4.59 -31.38
C SER A 41 -44.86 4.60 -32.91
N GLY A 42 -43.71 4.10 -33.35
CA GLY A 42 -43.54 3.46 -34.66
C GLY A 42 -43.41 4.37 -35.90
N LEU A 43 -42.18 4.46 -36.42
CA LEU A 43 -41.93 4.51 -37.86
C LEU A 43 -40.83 3.46 -38.17
N PRO A 44 -41.09 2.46 -39.03
CA PRO A 44 -40.07 1.55 -39.52
C PRO A 44 -39.36 2.16 -40.73
N ASP A 45 -38.03 2.13 -40.76
CA ASP A 45 -37.28 2.46 -41.97
C ASP A 45 -36.83 1.18 -42.70
N SER A 46 -36.74 1.28 -44.03
CA SER A 46 -36.50 0.16 -44.94
C SER A 46 -35.00 -0.09 -45.13
N GLY A 47 -34.57 -1.35 -44.97
CA GLY A 47 -33.16 -1.71 -45.03
C GLY A 47 -32.52 -1.62 -46.41
N THR A 48 -31.26 -1.18 -46.43
CA THR A 48 -30.29 -1.47 -47.50
C THR A 48 -29.49 -2.74 -47.15
N PRO A 49 -29.16 -3.62 -48.11
CA PRO A 49 -28.27 -4.75 -47.83
C PRO A 49 -26.82 -4.26 -47.72
N ASP A 50 -26.21 -4.43 -46.55
CA ASP A 50 -24.79 -4.14 -46.38
C ASP A 50 -23.92 -5.09 -47.21
N VAL A 51 -22.87 -4.53 -47.82
CA VAL A 51 -21.90 -5.27 -48.63
C VAL A 51 -21.02 -6.11 -47.70
N PRO A 52 -20.78 -7.40 -47.98
CA PRO A 52 -19.85 -8.20 -47.19
C PRO A 52 -18.42 -7.71 -47.44
N ASP A 53 -17.89 -6.87 -46.56
CA ASP A 53 -16.53 -6.39 -46.68
C ASP A 53 -15.53 -7.56 -46.54
N SER A 54 -14.53 -7.54 -47.42
CA SER A 54 -13.51 -8.56 -47.53
C SER A 54 -12.60 -8.53 -46.31
N GLY A 55 -12.46 -9.67 -45.63
CA GLY A 55 -11.62 -9.80 -44.44
C GLY A 55 -10.17 -9.41 -44.71
N THR A 56 -9.82 -8.18 -44.31
CA THR A 56 -8.42 -7.78 -44.15
C THR A 56 -7.91 -8.41 -42.86
N SER A 57 -6.96 -9.34 -42.98
CA SER A 57 -6.26 -9.89 -41.83
C SER A 57 -5.44 -8.79 -41.17
N GLY A 58 -6.05 -8.11 -40.19
CA GLY A 58 -5.38 -7.12 -39.37
C GLY A 58 -4.10 -7.72 -38.79
N VAL A 59 -2.98 -7.04 -39.02
CA VAL A 59 -1.70 -7.38 -38.37
C VAL A 59 -1.97 -7.41 -36.86
N PRO A 60 -1.53 -8.44 -36.12
CA PRO A 60 -1.67 -8.44 -34.67
C PRO A 60 -0.92 -7.22 -34.14
N ASP A 61 -1.67 -6.25 -33.61
CA ASP A 61 -1.09 -5.04 -33.02
C ASP A 61 -0.15 -5.47 -31.90
N SER A 62 1.15 -5.20 -32.09
CA SER A 62 2.18 -5.48 -31.09
C SER A 62 2.17 -4.40 -30.02
N GLY A 63 1.00 -4.14 -29.46
CA GLY A 63 0.79 -3.21 -28.37
C GLY A 63 1.60 -3.67 -27.17
N THR A 64 2.42 -2.77 -26.64
CA THR A 64 3.14 -2.97 -25.37
C THR A 64 2.11 -3.36 -24.30
N PRO A 65 2.26 -4.51 -23.61
CA PRO A 65 1.32 -4.90 -22.57
C PRO A 65 1.19 -3.82 -21.49
N PRO A 66 -0.01 -3.58 -20.93
CA PRO A 66 -0.16 -2.67 -19.80
C PRO A 66 0.70 -3.13 -18.62
N PRO A 67 1.34 -2.23 -17.85
CA PRO A 67 2.28 -2.61 -16.80
C PRO A 67 1.69 -3.55 -15.74
N GLY A 68 2.30 -4.75 -15.61
CA GLY A 68 2.15 -5.58 -14.41
C GLY A 68 1.07 -6.66 -14.42
N THR A 69 0.72 -7.28 -15.56
CA THR A 69 -0.08 -8.52 -15.56
C THR A 69 0.74 -9.74 -15.10
N PHE A 70 1.03 -9.83 -13.80
CA PHE A 70 1.64 -11.00 -13.16
C PHE A 70 0.59 -11.99 -12.65
N SER A 71 0.99 -13.25 -12.55
CA SER A 71 0.16 -14.36 -12.04
C SER A 71 0.43 -14.67 -10.57
N CYS A 72 -0.53 -15.30 -9.90
CA CYS A 72 -0.41 -15.65 -8.49
C CYS A 72 0.36 -16.98 -8.30
N PRO A 73 1.25 -17.07 -7.29
CA PRO A 73 1.90 -18.33 -6.96
C PRO A 73 0.88 -19.33 -6.38
N THR A 74 0.89 -20.55 -6.91
CA THR A 74 0.04 -21.67 -6.46
C THR A 74 0.77 -22.64 -5.52
N ALA A 75 2.08 -22.43 -5.30
CA ALA A 75 2.94 -23.22 -4.44
C ALA A 75 3.84 -22.30 -3.61
N ARG A 76 4.02 -22.65 -2.33
CA ARG A 76 4.80 -21.87 -1.38
C ARG A 76 6.29 -21.92 -1.72
N SER A 77 6.98 -20.80 -1.53
CA SER A 77 8.44 -20.79 -1.38
C SER A 77 8.81 -20.31 0.01
N THR A 78 9.83 -20.94 0.60
CA THR A 78 10.51 -20.43 1.80
C THR A 78 11.83 -19.71 1.48
N VAL A 79 12.20 -19.68 0.20
CA VAL A 79 13.40 -19.01 -0.34
C VAL A 79 13.03 -17.90 -1.32
N ASP A 80 13.95 -16.97 -1.52
CA ASP A 80 13.93 -16.04 -2.64
C ASP A 80 14.04 -16.85 -3.96
N ARG A 81 13.11 -16.67 -4.91
CA ARG A 81 13.22 -17.31 -6.24
C ARG A 81 14.14 -16.45 -7.12
N ALA A 82 14.55 -17.00 -8.27
CA ALA A 82 15.36 -16.22 -9.21
C ALA A 82 14.52 -15.10 -9.85
N ASP A 83 14.96 -13.87 -9.61
CA ASP A 83 14.40 -12.63 -10.17
C ASP A 83 14.41 -12.61 -11.70
N SER A 84 13.39 -11.98 -12.29
CA SER A 84 13.35 -11.71 -13.74
C SER A 84 14.20 -10.50 -14.18
N THR A 85 14.68 -9.66 -13.24
CA THR A 85 15.52 -8.47 -13.51
C THR A 85 16.47 -8.16 -12.34
N THR A 86 17.53 -7.39 -12.57
CA THR A 86 18.45 -6.90 -11.52
C THR A 86 18.21 -5.44 -11.10
N ASP A 87 17.07 -4.86 -11.47
CA ASP A 87 16.66 -3.50 -11.12
C ASP A 87 16.27 -3.37 -9.63
N TYR A 88 15.86 -2.17 -9.18
CA TYR A 88 15.18 -1.98 -7.90
C TYR A 88 13.74 -2.50 -7.96
N LYS A 89 13.30 -3.28 -6.96
CA LYS A 89 11.96 -3.89 -6.94
C LYS A 89 11.42 -4.12 -5.53
N VAL A 90 10.10 -4.22 -5.39
CA VAL A 90 9.44 -4.56 -4.12
C VAL A 90 9.24 -6.08 -4.03
N LYS A 91 9.87 -6.69 -3.02
CA LYS A 91 9.74 -8.08 -2.61
C LYS A 91 8.56 -8.23 -1.68
N PHE A 92 7.69 -9.23 -1.88
CA PHE A 92 6.62 -9.53 -0.92
C PHE A 92 6.98 -10.73 -0.04
N LEU A 93 6.81 -10.55 1.27
CA LEU A 93 6.98 -11.59 2.26
C LEU A 93 5.67 -11.83 3.01
N TYR A 94 5.30 -13.10 3.22
CA TYR A 94 4.28 -13.48 4.21
C TYR A 94 5.03 -13.98 5.46
N VAL A 95 5.04 -13.16 6.52
CA VAL A 95 5.87 -13.39 7.71
C VAL A 95 4.99 -13.68 8.91
N LEU A 96 5.29 -14.75 9.66
CA LEU A 96 4.56 -15.11 10.88
C LEU A 96 5.52 -15.26 12.07
N PRO A 97 5.15 -14.81 13.28
CA PRO A 97 5.82 -15.26 14.51
C PRO A 97 5.63 -16.78 14.67
N SER A 98 6.43 -17.44 15.52
CA SER A 98 6.55 -18.90 15.61
C SER A 98 5.25 -19.64 15.94
N ASP A 99 4.37 -19.00 16.71
CA ASP A 99 3.18 -19.56 17.37
C ASP A 99 1.84 -19.20 16.68
N GLU A 100 1.85 -18.26 15.74
CA GLU A 100 0.64 -17.84 15.01
C GLU A 100 0.04 -18.94 14.11
N VAL A 101 -1.23 -18.79 13.72
CA VAL A 101 -1.90 -19.71 12.79
C VAL A 101 -1.62 -19.31 11.35
N ASP A 102 -1.04 -20.25 10.60
CA ASP A 102 -0.77 -20.08 9.17
C ASP A 102 -2.07 -20.14 8.36
N ARG A 103 -2.40 -19.03 7.70
CA ARG A 103 -3.58 -18.89 6.83
C ARG A 103 -3.27 -19.11 5.35
N SER A 104 -2.03 -19.46 5.01
CA SER A 104 -1.55 -19.70 3.63
C SER A 104 -1.83 -18.52 2.68
N LEU A 105 -1.72 -17.28 3.18
CA LEU A 105 -2.00 -16.05 2.43
C LEU A 105 -1.09 -15.84 1.21
N ASP A 106 0.08 -16.50 1.22
CA ASP A 106 1.06 -16.57 0.14
C ASP A 106 0.59 -17.39 -1.07
N ILE A 107 -0.34 -18.34 -0.89
CA ILE A 107 -0.77 -19.29 -1.94
C ILE A 107 -2.29 -19.40 -2.13
N ASN A 108 -3.11 -18.94 -1.19
CA ASN A 108 -4.57 -18.82 -1.36
C ASN A 108 -4.98 -17.61 -2.23
N GLY A 109 -3.99 -16.88 -2.75
CA GLY A 109 -4.14 -15.71 -3.61
C GLY A 109 -4.49 -14.41 -2.89
N ALA A 110 -4.66 -14.38 -1.57
CA ALA A 110 -4.99 -13.14 -0.83
C ALA A 110 -3.93 -12.05 -1.03
N ILE A 111 -2.66 -12.33 -0.73
CA ILE A 111 -1.58 -11.36 -0.93
C ILE A 111 -1.43 -11.00 -2.42
N CYS A 112 -1.55 -11.98 -3.32
CA CYS A 112 -1.49 -11.71 -4.76
C CYS A 112 -2.56 -10.72 -5.23
N ARG A 113 -3.83 -10.91 -4.85
CA ARG A 113 -4.93 -10.01 -5.20
C ARG A 113 -4.73 -8.63 -4.57
N SER A 114 -4.23 -8.58 -3.33
CA SER A 114 -3.85 -7.32 -2.67
C SER A 114 -2.84 -6.52 -3.52
N VAL A 115 -1.75 -7.15 -3.95
CA VAL A 115 -0.73 -6.51 -4.81
C VAL A 115 -1.27 -6.16 -6.20
N GLN A 116 -2.19 -6.97 -6.77
CA GLN A 116 -2.87 -6.63 -8.02
C GLN A 116 -3.71 -5.36 -7.90
N ALA A 117 -4.53 -5.24 -6.85
CA ALA A 117 -5.34 -4.05 -6.59
C ALA A 117 -4.47 -2.81 -6.33
N GLN A 118 -3.37 -2.97 -5.58
CA GLN A 118 -2.36 -1.92 -5.37
C GLN A 118 -1.78 -1.43 -6.69
N ASN A 119 -1.37 -2.34 -7.59
CA ASN A 119 -0.85 -2.00 -8.91
C ASN A 119 -1.90 -1.30 -9.79
N THR A 120 -3.12 -1.84 -9.85
CA THR A 120 -4.23 -1.27 -10.65
C THR A 120 -4.57 0.15 -10.20
N TRP A 121 -4.67 0.41 -8.89
CA TRP A 121 -4.90 1.78 -8.42
C TRP A 121 -3.67 2.67 -8.67
N PHE A 122 -2.46 2.25 -8.28
CA PHE A 122 -1.27 3.10 -8.38
C PHE A 122 -0.99 3.52 -9.83
N THR A 123 -1.00 2.57 -10.77
CA THR A 123 -0.83 2.86 -12.21
C THR A 123 -1.87 3.87 -12.70
N SER A 124 -3.13 3.78 -12.25
CA SER A 124 -4.19 4.74 -12.62
C SER A 124 -4.01 6.15 -12.04
N GLN A 125 -3.20 6.30 -10.97
CA GLN A 125 -2.90 7.59 -10.34
C GLN A 125 -1.66 8.28 -10.93
N THR A 126 -0.73 7.52 -11.51
CA THR A 126 0.47 8.09 -12.17
C THR A 126 0.13 8.83 -13.46
N THR A 127 0.96 9.80 -13.85
CA THR A 127 0.78 10.62 -15.06
C THR A 127 1.13 9.88 -16.35
N ASN A 128 1.86 8.77 -16.27
CA ASN A 128 2.41 7.99 -17.39
C ASN A 128 2.02 6.49 -17.35
N GLY A 129 1.17 6.07 -16.42
CA GLY A 129 0.79 4.66 -16.22
C GLY A 129 1.87 3.79 -15.58
N ALA A 130 2.93 4.38 -15.00
CA ALA A 130 3.98 3.62 -14.31
C ALA A 130 3.45 2.88 -13.07
N GLY A 131 3.92 1.65 -12.87
CA GLY A 131 3.66 0.86 -11.67
C GLY A 131 4.93 0.69 -10.85
N PHE A 132 4.81 0.24 -9.60
CA PHE A 132 5.97 -0.31 -8.89
C PHE A 132 6.46 -1.58 -9.62
N ARG A 133 7.79 -1.74 -9.70
CA ARG A 133 8.42 -2.98 -10.13
C ARG A 133 8.38 -3.95 -8.96
N TYR A 134 7.71 -5.08 -9.14
CA TYR A 134 7.63 -6.14 -8.15
C TYR A 134 8.66 -7.23 -8.42
N ASP A 135 9.01 -8.00 -7.39
CA ASP A 135 9.80 -9.19 -7.56
C ASP A 135 8.97 -10.30 -8.23
N LEU A 136 9.39 -10.71 -9.44
CA LEU A 136 8.70 -11.68 -10.27
C LEU A 136 9.67 -12.79 -10.66
N SER A 137 9.22 -14.04 -10.56
CA SER A 137 9.92 -15.20 -11.11
C SER A 137 9.08 -15.78 -12.24
N SER A 138 9.56 -15.66 -13.48
CA SER A 138 8.84 -16.11 -14.71
C SER A 138 7.39 -15.60 -14.79
N SER A 139 7.17 -14.31 -14.52
CA SER A 139 5.85 -13.64 -14.48
C SER A 139 4.86 -14.18 -13.43
N VAL A 140 5.35 -14.91 -12.43
CA VAL A 140 4.65 -15.19 -11.17
C VAL A 140 5.14 -14.22 -10.10
N LEU A 141 4.23 -13.65 -9.30
CA LEU A 141 4.61 -12.80 -8.15
C LEU A 141 5.37 -13.63 -7.11
N ASP A 142 6.61 -13.25 -6.79
CA ASP A 142 7.41 -14.03 -5.85
C ASP A 142 7.14 -13.65 -4.38
N ILE A 143 6.07 -14.22 -3.85
CA ILE A 143 5.78 -14.19 -2.41
C ILE A 143 6.60 -15.29 -1.73
N GLN A 144 7.46 -14.90 -0.79
CA GLN A 144 8.22 -15.82 0.07
C GLN A 144 7.56 -15.90 1.47
N PHE A 145 7.34 -17.12 1.94
CA PHE A 145 6.87 -17.40 3.29
C PHE A 145 8.03 -17.48 4.29
N VAL A 146 7.90 -16.83 5.44
CA VAL A 146 8.88 -16.91 6.54
C VAL A 146 8.17 -17.10 7.87
N ARG A 147 8.54 -18.17 8.62
CA ARG A 147 8.20 -18.32 10.04
C ARG A 147 9.40 -17.91 10.88
N LEU A 148 9.21 -16.92 11.74
CA LEU A 148 10.24 -16.40 12.66
C LEU A 148 10.50 -17.38 13.81
N SER A 149 11.64 -17.20 14.48
CA SER A 149 12.01 -17.92 15.71
C SER A 149 11.27 -17.44 16.97
N LYS A 150 10.60 -16.28 16.89
CA LYS A 150 10.03 -15.53 18.01
C LYS A 150 8.53 -15.68 18.09
N THR A 151 7.99 -15.74 19.31
CA THR A 151 6.54 -15.71 19.54
C THR A 151 5.96 -14.32 19.27
N ASP A 152 4.65 -14.23 19.03
CA ASP A 152 4.02 -12.94 18.77
C ASP A 152 4.23 -11.95 19.93
N ALA A 153 4.13 -12.41 21.18
CA ALA A 153 4.42 -11.60 22.36
C ALA A 153 5.84 -11.00 22.36
N GLN A 154 6.85 -11.74 21.87
CA GLN A 154 8.23 -11.24 21.74
C GLN A 154 8.39 -10.20 20.61
N MET A 155 7.61 -10.33 19.54
CA MET A 155 7.63 -9.43 18.38
C MET A 155 6.78 -8.18 18.58
N LYS A 156 5.69 -8.28 19.36
CA LYS A 156 4.80 -7.18 19.75
C LYS A 156 5.44 -6.27 20.79
N GLY A 157 6.06 -6.84 21.82
CA GLY A 157 6.70 -6.09 22.92
C GLY A 157 5.83 -5.97 24.16
N THR A 158 6.35 -5.24 25.14
CA THR A 158 5.90 -5.26 26.55
C THR A 158 5.76 -3.89 27.20
N ASP A 159 6.42 -2.84 26.68
CA ASP A 159 6.55 -1.56 27.37
C ASP A 159 6.48 -0.37 26.42
N THR A 160 5.93 0.77 26.87
CA THR A 160 5.95 2.06 26.15
C THR A 160 7.33 2.71 26.23
N THR A 161 8.31 2.13 25.54
CA THR A 161 9.74 2.49 25.62
C THR A 161 10.37 2.72 24.24
N GLY A 162 11.44 3.52 24.21
CA GLY A 162 12.28 3.74 23.02
C GLY A 162 13.30 2.63 22.73
N ASP A 163 13.15 1.45 23.34
CA ASP A 163 14.05 0.31 23.15
C ASP A 163 13.44 -0.65 22.12
N ILE A 164 14.21 -0.96 21.06
CA ILE A 164 13.83 -1.88 19.98
C ILE A 164 13.36 -3.26 20.46
N ASN A 165 13.76 -3.72 21.65
CA ASN A 165 13.46 -5.06 22.15
C ASN A 165 12.12 -5.15 22.89
N THR A 166 11.72 -4.08 23.59
CA THR A 166 10.53 -4.04 24.46
C THR A 166 9.46 -3.06 23.98
N GLY A 167 9.83 -2.06 23.19
CA GLY A 167 8.98 -0.96 22.75
C GLY A 167 7.91 -1.35 21.73
N HIS A 168 6.64 -1.12 22.05
CA HIS A 168 5.49 -1.47 21.19
C HIS A 168 5.56 -0.87 19.76
N ALA A 169 6.23 0.28 19.55
CA ALA A 169 6.39 0.92 18.24
C ALA A 169 7.40 0.23 17.29
N TYR A 170 8.24 -0.67 17.82
CA TYR A 170 9.39 -1.26 17.11
C TYR A 170 9.12 -2.67 16.56
N VAL A 171 7.89 -2.95 16.11
CA VAL A 171 7.56 -4.27 15.52
C VAL A 171 8.24 -4.44 14.16
N ARG A 172 8.21 -3.42 13.27
CA ARG A 172 8.94 -3.42 11.99
C ARG A 172 10.44 -3.63 12.17
N ASP A 173 11.09 -2.90 13.09
CA ASP A 173 12.53 -3.03 13.35
C ASP A 173 12.91 -4.44 13.85
N ARG A 174 12.05 -5.08 14.65
CA ARG A 174 12.24 -6.46 15.08
C ARG A 174 12.04 -7.46 13.95
N ILE A 175 11.04 -7.28 13.09
CA ILE A 175 10.85 -8.08 11.87
C ILE A 175 12.10 -7.99 10.99
N GLU A 176 12.56 -6.77 10.71
CA GLU A 176 13.76 -6.49 9.92
C GLU A 176 15.02 -7.15 10.48
N ARG A 177 15.21 -7.07 11.80
CA ARG A 177 16.33 -7.71 12.51
C ARG A 177 16.29 -9.24 12.40
N GLU A 178 15.14 -9.87 12.63
CA GLU A 178 15.01 -11.33 12.54
C GLU A 178 15.18 -11.81 11.09
N LEU A 179 14.56 -11.14 10.11
CA LEU A 179 14.72 -11.46 8.69
C LEU A 179 16.16 -11.29 8.20
N THR A 180 16.88 -10.27 8.70
CA THR A 180 18.32 -10.08 8.42
C THR A 180 19.16 -11.20 9.05
N ALA A 181 18.88 -11.57 10.31
CA ALA A 181 19.57 -12.68 10.99
C ALA A 181 19.29 -14.04 10.33
N MET A 182 18.15 -14.20 9.67
CA MET A 182 17.79 -15.37 8.85
C MET A 182 18.37 -15.33 7.42
N GLY A 183 19.05 -14.24 7.01
CA GLY A 183 19.60 -14.08 5.66
C GLY A 183 18.58 -13.83 4.55
N VAL A 184 17.34 -13.44 4.91
CA VAL A 184 16.27 -13.10 3.96
C VAL A 184 16.47 -11.69 3.38
N ILE A 185 16.91 -10.74 4.21
CA ILE A 185 17.31 -9.39 3.77
C ILE A 185 18.76 -9.49 3.26
N ASN A 186 18.93 -9.63 1.94
CA ASN A 186 20.23 -9.95 1.32
C ASN A 186 20.50 -9.21 0.00
N ASP A 187 19.49 -8.69 -0.70
CA ASP A 187 19.66 -7.84 -1.88
C ASP A 187 19.68 -6.36 -1.46
N THR A 188 20.58 -5.57 -2.05
CA THR A 188 20.61 -4.11 -1.87
C THR A 188 19.49 -3.40 -2.64
N ARG A 189 18.86 -4.07 -3.60
CA ARG A 189 17.86 -3.51 -4.51
C ARG A 189 16.40 -3.94 -4.23
N LYS A 190 16.17 -4.75 -3.19
CA LYS A 190 14.83 -5.17 -2.76
C LYS A 190 14.32 -4.32 -1.59
N LEU A 191 13.11 -3.76 -1.72
CA LEU A 191 12.29 -3.31 -0.59
C LEU A 191 11.39 -4.46 -0.17
N TYR A 192 11.44 -4.87 1.09
CA TYR A 192 10.76 -6.05 1.59
C TYR A 192 9.43 -5.64 2.23
N ALA A 193 8.36 -5.72 1.45
CA ALA A 193 6.98 -5.49 1.84
C ALA A 193 6.40 -6.73 2.55
N VAL A 194 6.24 -6.61 3.86
CA VAL A 194 5.87 -7.71 4.77
C VAL A 194 4.39 -7.66 5.12
N TYR A 195 3.66 -8.72 4.77
CA TYR A 195 2.39 -9.05 5.40
C TYR A 195 2.70 -9.85 6.68
N TYR A 196 2.74 -9.18 7.83
CA TYR A 196 3.06 -9.79 9.12
C TYR A 196 1.78 -10.30 9.78
N GLY A 197 1.68 -11.61 10.05
CA GLY A 197 0.47 -12.21 10.61
C GLY A 197 0.25 -11.99 12.10
N GLY A 198 1.18 -11.35 12.81
CA GLY A 198 1.08 -11.10 14.26
C GLY A 198 0.57 -9.71 14.63
N THR A 199 0.73 -9.36 15.91
CA THR A 199 0.15 -8.18 16.55
C THR A 199 1.14 -7.01 16.63
N SER A 200 0.60 -5.79 16.52
CA SER A 200 1.19 -4.54 17.00
C SER A 200 0.15 -3.80 17.83
N GLU A 201 0.55 -3.19 18.95
CA GLU A 201 -0.34 -2.37 19.79
C GLU A 201 -0.23 -0.87 19.48
N TRP A 202 0.55 -0.52 18.45
CA TRP A 202 0.86 0.87 18.07
C TRP A 202 0.05 1.35 16.86
N ALA A 203 0.10 0.58 15.78
CA ALA A 203 -0.40 0.93 14.45
C ALA A 203 -0.82 -0.35 13.69
N CYS A 204 -1.42 -0.21 12.50
CA CYS A 204 -1.67 -1.34 11.59
C CYS A 204 -0.59 -1.52 10.52
N GLY A 205 0.22 -0.50 10.28
CA GLY A 205 1.43 -0.59 9.47
C GLY A 205 2.63 0.03 10.19
N GLY A 206 3.81 -0.21 9.64
CA GLY A 206 5.00 0.55 10.00
C GLY A 206 6.10 0.42 8.97
N ALA A 207 6.79 1.53 8.70
CA ALA A 207 7.83 1.65 7.70
C ALA A 207 9.13 2.23 8.27
N THR A 208 10.14 2.25 7.40
CA THR A 208 11.27 3.17 7.45
C THR A 208 10.87 4.50 6.80
N TRP A 209 11.63 5.57 7.03
CA TRP A 209 11.43 6.86 6.36
C TRP A 209 12.81 7.49 6.09
N PRO A 210 13.52 7.05 5.04
CA PRO A 210 14.87 7.51 4.75
C PRO A 210 14.88 8.98 4.29
N PRO A 211 15.90 9.79 4.65
CA PRO A 211 17.15 9.39 5.30
C PRO A 211 17.09 9.36 6.84
N VAL A 212 15.96 9.71 7.46
CA VAL A 212 15.85 9.86 8.93
C VAL A 212 15.82 8.49 9.63
N ILE A 213 15.03 7.56 9.09
CA ILE A 213 14.94 6.16 9.55
C ILE A 213 15.29 5.28 8.34
N ILE A 214 16.50 4.74 8.31
CA ILE A 214 17.01 3.92 7.19
C ILE A 214 16.81 2.43 7.48
N GLY A 215 16.33 1.70 6.49
CA GLY A 215 16.18 0.25 6.46
C GLY A 215 15.47 -0.18 5.17
N LYS A 216 15.19 -1.49 5.04
CA LYS A 216 14.65 -2.11 3.82
C LYS A 216 13.32 -2.85 4.02
N VAL A 217 12.72 -2.81 5.21
CA VAL A 217 11.43 -3.46 5.49
C VAL A 217 10.32 -2.44 5.68
N VAL A 218 9.14 -2.76 5.13
CA VAL A 218 7.87 -2.09 5.43
C VAL A 218 6.88 -3.19 5.79
N ALA A 219 6.04 -3.01 6.82
CA ALA A 219 5.25 -4.10 7.39
C ALA A 219 3.81 -3.70 7.69
N LEU A 220 2.85 -4.57 7.35
CA LEU A 220 1.47 -4.52 7.85
C LEU A 220 1.25 -5.60 8.90
N TYR A 221 0.67 -5.22 10.04
CA TYR A 221 0.41 -6.10 11.18
C TYR A 221 -1.04 -6.61 11.10
N LEU A 222 -1.25 -7.76 10.45
CA LEU A 222 -2.58 -8.27 10.11
C LEU A 222 -3.44 -8.64 11.32
N ASN A 223 -2.83 -8.94 12.47
CA ASN A 223 -3.52 -9.18 13.74
C ASN A 223 -3.36 -7.99 14.72
N GLY A 224 -2.97 -6.81 14.23
CA GLY A 224 -2.72 -5.62 15.06
C GLY A 224 -3.95 -5.09 15.82
N LEU A 225 -3.66 -4.52 16.98
CA LEU A 225 -4.58 -3.98 17.98
C LEU A 225 -4.12 -2.56 18.40
N PRO A 226 -4.07 -1.58 17.47
CA PRO A 226 -3.72 -0.19 17.80
C PRO A 226 -4.72 0.41 18.80
N SER A 227 -4.40 1.59 19.35
CA SER A 227 -5.30 2.37 20.22
C SER A 227 -6.45 3.05 19.43
N SER A 228 -7.22 2.25 18.71
CA SER A 228 -8.35 2.62 17.86
C SER A 228 -9.48 1.59 18.06
N PRO A 229 -10.77 1.96 17.90
CA PRO A 229 -11.88 1.01 18.02
C PRO A 229 -11.86 -0.13 16.98
N VAL A 230 -11.05 -0.02 15.90
CA VAL A 230 -10.98 -0.99 14.81
C VAL A 230 -9.65 -1.76 14.82
N PRO A 231 -9.65 -3.05 15.20
CA PRO A 231 -8.51 -3.95 14.99
C PRO A 231 -8.12 -4.07 13.52
N CYS A 232 -6.83 -4.22 13.22
CA CYS A 232 -6.34 -4.37 11.85
C CYS A 232 -6.97 -5.59 11.14
N ALA A 233 -7.21 -6.66 11.91
CA ALA A 233 -7.81 -7.92 11.46
C ALA A 233 -9.27 -7.82 10.97
N SER A 234 -9.96 -6.68 11.14
CA SER A 234 -11.26 -6.44 10.52
C SER A 234 -11.17 -6.26 9.00
N ASN A 235 -10.00 -5.86 8.51
CA ASN A 235 -9.77 -5.51 7.10
C ASN A 235 -9.36 -6.76 6.29
N PRO A 236 -10.09 -7.12 5.22
CA PRO A 236 -9.78 -8.29 4.43
C PRO A 236 -8.57 -8.06 3.50
N VAL A 237 -7.60 -8.97 3.52
CA VAL A 237 -6.44 -8.95 2.61
C VAL A 237 -6.85 -9.43 1.21
N GLY A 238 -6.72 -8.58 0.19
CA GLY A 238 -6.97 -8.97 -1.21
C GLY A 238 -8.42 -9.39 -1.46
N ASN A 239 -9.38 -8.61 -0.97
CA ASN A 239 -10.80 -8.81 -1.21
C ASN A 239 -11.19 -8.62 -2.70
N SER A 240 -10.46 -7.75 -3.40
CA SER A 240 -10.52 -7.55 -4.85
C SER A 240 -9.10 -7.56 -5.41
N SER A 241 -8.96 -7.78 -6.72
CA SER A 241 -7.72 -7.62 -7.48
C SER A 241 -7.64 -6.30 -8.27
N THR A 242 -8.65 -5.43 -8.15
CA THR A 242 -8.74 -4.16 -8.89
C THR A 242 -9.20 -2.96 -8.04
N VAL A 243 -9.78 -3.22 -6.87
CA VAL A 243 -10.30 -2.18 -5.95
C VAL A 243 -9.60 -2.33 -4.60
N PRO A 244 -8.71 -1.39 -4.21
CA PRO A 244 -8.06 -1.41 -2.90
C PRO A 244 -9.06 -1.30 -1.73
N GLY A 245 -8.80 -2.03 -0.66
CA GLY A 245 -9.33 -1.74 0.68
C GLY A 245 -8.24 -1.13 1.57
N TYR A 246 -8.48 -1.11 2.89
CA TYR A 246 -7.53 -0.57 3.87
C TYR A 246 -6.14 -1.22 3.78
N ILE A 247 -6.08 -2.56 3.66
CA ILE A 247 -4.81 -3.30 3.60
C ILE A 247 -4.00 -2.88 2.36
N GLU A 248 -4.66 -2.70 1.23
CA GLU A 248 -4.02 -2.31 -0.02
C GLU A 248 -3.48 -0.87 0.02
N TYR A 249 -4.29 0.09 0.51
CA TYR A 249 -3.82 1.47 0.69
C TYR A 249 -2.73 1.58 1.75
N ALA A 250 -2.85 0.88 2.88
CA ALA A 250 -1.82 0.87 3.92
C ALA A 250 -0.51 0.29 3.40
N MET A 251 -0.52 -0.80 2.63
CA MET A 251 0.74 -1.35 2.06
C MET A 251 1.42 -0.34 1.12
N LEU A 252 0.63 0.37 0.29
CA LEU A 252 1.16 1.43 -0.56
C LEU A 252 1.71 2.62 0.23
N HIS A 253 1.03 3.04 1.30
CA HIS A 253 1.47 4.10 2.21
C HIS A 253 2.81 3.74 2.88
N GLU A 254 2.90 2.57 3.50
CA GLU A 254 4.14 2.10 4.14
C GLU A 254 5.27 1.90 3.09
N MET A 255 4.96 1.45 1.87
CA MET A 255 5.92 1.39 0.75
C MET A 255 6.45 2.78 0.34
N VAL A 256 5.59 3.80 0.32
CA VAL A 256 5.97 5.18 -0.05
C VAL A 256 6.84 5.82 1.05
N HIS A 257 6.49 5.63 2.33
CA HIS A 257 7.39 5.94 3.48
C HIS A 257 8.75 5.27 3.32
N GLY A 258 8.77 3.95 3.09
CA GLY A 258 10.00 3.15 3.06
C GLY A 258 11.01 3.52 1.97
N LEU A 259 10.57 4.28 0.96
CA LEU A 259 11.40 4.83 -0.12
C LEU A 259 11.82 6.30 0.10
N GLY A 260 11.36 6.93 1.18
CA GLY A 260 11.76 8.28 1.62
C GLY A 260 10.87 9.42 1.12
N PHE A 261 9.65 9.11 0.68
CA PHE A 261 8.71 10.10 0.17
C PHE A 261 7.92 10.80 1.28
N VAL A 262 7.27 11.91 0.91
CA VAL A 262 6.98 13.04 1.81
C VAL A 262 8.25 13.44 2.58
N PRO A 263 9.28 14.01 1.90
CA PRO A 263 10.47 14.51 2.58
C PRO A 263 10.16 15.74 3.46
N ASP A 264 11.04 16.11 4.40
CA ASP A 264 10.93 17.32 5.27
C ASP A 264 10.62 18.63 4.53
N ALA A 265 10.93 18.69 3.22
CA ALA A 265 10.74 19.85 2.36
C ALA A 265 9.38 19.87 1.61
N ALA A 266 8.56 18.82 1.75
CA ALA A 266 7.22 18.77 1.19
C ALA A 266 6.30 19.80 1.89
N PRO A 267 5.50 20.57 1.14
CA PRO A 267 4.45 21.38 1.75
C PRO A 267 3.53 20.53 2.65
N ASN A 268 3.09 21.09 3.78
CA ASN A 268 2.20 20.41 4.72
C ASN A 268 2.74 19.07 5.29
N GLU A 269 4.05 18.81 5.25
CA GLU A 269 4.65 17.71 6.03
C GLU A 269 4.28 17.86 7.51
N HIS A 270 4.00 16.73 8.13
CA HIS A 270 4.03 16.58 9.58
C HIS A 270 4.27 15.12 9.95
N SER A 271 4.59 14.88 11.23
CA SER A 271 4.57 13.56 11.84
C SER A 271 5.46 12.52 11.15
N SER A 272 6.58 12.96 10.57
CA SER A 272 7.59 12.12 9.91
C SER A 272 7.01 11.42 8.69
N GLY A 273 6.81 12.20 7.63
CA GLY A 273 6.46 11.70 6.30
C GLY A 273 4.97 11.63 6.01
N HIS A 274 4.14 12.37 6.72
CA HIS A 274 2.70 12.44 6.45
C HIS A 274 2.31 13.84 5.95
N VAL A 275 1.19 13.94 5.24
CA VAL A 275 0.60 15.22 4.81
C VAL A 275 -0.76 15.44 5.49
N TYR A 276 -1.03 16.64 5.98
CA TYR A 276 -2.32 16.96 6.62
C TYR A 276 -3.32 17.68 5.70
N ALA A 277 -2.97 17.93 4.44
CA ALA A 277 -3.70 18.85 3.57
C ALA A 277 -5.07 18.33 3.08
N LEU A 278 -5.17 17.04 2.75
CA LEU A 278 -6.42 16.42 2.28
C LEU A 278 -6.59 15.00 2.83
N ALA A 279 -7.72 14.76 3.48
CA ALA A 279 -8.05 13.51 4.18
C ALA A 279 -8.04 12.22 3.34
N ARG A 280 -7.97 12.33 2.01
CA ARG A 280 -7.95 11.21 1.05
C ARG A 280 -6.62 11.09 0.27
N ASP A 281 -5.60 11.85 0.66
CA ASP A 281 -4.24 11.63 0.16
C ASP A 281 -3.74 10.26 0.63
N LEU A 282 -2.92 9.57 -0.18
CA LEU A 282 -2.35 8.28 0.20
C LEU A 282 -1.51 8.41 1.49
N MET A 283 -0.75 9.49 1.65
CA MET A 283 0.15 9.73 2.78
C MET A 283 -0.50 10.59 3.88
N TYR A 284 -1.84 10.61 3.94
CA TYR A 284 -2.55 11.45 4.89
C TYR A 284 -2.38 11.01 6.36
N SER A 285 -2.32 11.98 7.27
CA SER A 285 -2.53 11.74 8.70
C SER A 285 -3.16 12.97 9.40
N PRO A 286 -4.01 12.80 10.43
CA PRO A 286 -4.47 13.91 11.26
C PRO A 286 -3.34 14.43 12.16
N ARG A 287 -3.21 15.75 12.30
CA ARG A 287 -2.20 16.33 13.21
C ARG A 287 -2.59 16.10 14.68
N PRO A 288 -1.67 15.66 15.56
CA PRO A 288 -1.95 15.47 16.98
C PRO A 288 -2.54 16.72 17.66
N GLY A 289 -3.67 16.54 18.36
CA GLY A 289 -4.32 17.61 19.11
C GLY A 289 -5.16 18.61 18.28
N THR A 290 -5.39 18.32 17.00
CA THR A 290 -6.28 19.11 16.12
C THR A 290 -7.67 18.49 15.99
N SER A 291 -8.55 19.13 15.21
CA SER A 291 -9.81 18.56 14.73
C SER A 291 -9.73 18.09 13.28
N ASP A 292 -8.54 17.67 12.84
CA ASP A 292 -8.36 17.05 11.52
C ASP A 292 -9.14 15.73 11.45
N PRO A 293 -9.76 15.38 10.30
CA PRO A 293 -10.52 14.14 10.14
C PRO A 293 -9.61 12.90 10.14
N TYR A 294 -10.20 11.71 10.24
CA TYR A 294 -9.49 10.46 9.95
C TYR A 294 -9.26 10.27 8.45
N TRP A 295 -8.39 9.33 8.10
CA TRP A 295 -8.07 8.96 6.71
C TRP A 295 -9.31 8.43 5.97
N ASP A 296 -9.81 9.23 5.04
CA ASP A 296 -11.07 9.02 4.30
C ASP A 296 -10.87 8.05 3.12
N ILE A 297 -10.41 6.83 3.41
CA ILE A 297 -10.18 5.80 2.38
C ILE A 297 -11.47 5.25 1.74
N TYR A 298 -12.61 5.52 2.38
CA TYR A 298 -13.94 5.11 1.92
C TYR A 298 -14.71 6.25 1.22
N SER A 299 -14.03 7.36 0.93
CA SER A 299 -14.62 8.50 0.22
C SER A 299 -15.22 8.08 -1.12
N PRO A 300 -16.45 8.52 -1.48
CA PRO A 300 -17.04 8.24 -2.79
C PRO A 300 -16.29 8.92 -3.95
N LEU A 301 -15.30 9.77 -3.65
CA LEU A 301 -14.39 10.40 -4.60
C LEU A 301 -13.00 9.71 -4.67
N GLY A 302 -12.81 8.60 -3.94
CA GLY A 302 -11.60 7.78 -3.92
C GLY A 302 -10.43 8.35 -3.09
N VAL A 303 -9.38 7.55 -2.96
CA VAL A 303 -8.04 7.96 -2.47
C VAL A 303 -7.20 8.44 -3.67
N VAL A 304 -6.34 9.44 -3.45
CA VAL A 304 -5.45 10.04 -4.48
C VAL A 304 -3.97 9.86 -4.12
N LEU A 305 -3.09 9.72 -5.12
CA LEU A 305 -1.64 9.48 -4.89
C LEU A 305 -0.84 10.71 -4.45
N ASP A 306 -1.25 11.93 -4.83
CA ASP A 306 -0.69 13.19 -4.30
C ASP A 306 -1.75 14.28 -4.58
N SER A 307 -2.22 14.91 -3.51
CA SER A 307 -3.32 15.89 -3.51
C SER A 307 -2.90 17.28 -4.03
N GLY A 308 -2.50 17.32 -5.30
CA GLY A 308 -2.06 18.55 -5.97
C GLY A 308 -0.89 18.30 -6.91
N ARG A 309 -0.16 17.20 -6.69
CA ARG A 309 1.15 16.92 -7.31
C ARG A 309 2.16 18.01 -6.93
N ASP A 310 2.20 18.30 -5.64
CA ASP A 310 3.08 19.31 -5.05
C ASP A 310 3.86 18.80 -3.83
N GLN A 311 3.56 17.58 -3.33
CA GLN A 311 4.10 17.07 -2.08
C GLN A 311 5.25 16.08 -2.27
N TYR A 312 5.02 15.00 -3.04
CA TYR A 312 5.97 13.90 -3.22
C TYR A 312 5.83 13.11 -4.54
N TYR A 313 4.86 13.41 -5.40
CA TYR A 313 4.73 12.78 -6.72
C TYR A 313 4.41 13.79 -7.84
N GLY A 314 5.27 13.82 -8.87
CA GLY A 314 5.04 14.53 -10.13
C GLY A 314 5.07 16.05 -9.98
N HIS A 315 5.87 16.58 -9.06
CA HIS A 315 5.88 17.97 -8.65
C HIS A 315 6.99 18.80 -9.31
N GLY A 316 6.80 20.11 -9.39
CA GLY A 316 7.81 21.07 -9.88
C GLY A 316 8.91 21.42 -8.86
N GLY A 317 9.08 20.59 -7.81
CA GLY A 317 10.01 20.81 -6.70
C GLY A 317 11.46 20.43 -7.01
N SER A 318 12.29 20.44 -5.98
CA SER A 318 13.68 19.92 -6.00
C SER A 318 13.97 18.90 -4.90
N GLN A 319 12.95 18.60 -4.08
CA GLN A 319 12.92 17.49 -3.13
C GLN A 319 12.66 16.15 -3.83
N LEU A 320 12.65 15.05 -3.07
CA LEU A 320 12.56 13.69 -3.60
C LEU A 320 11.17 13.41 -4.24
N ASP A 321 11.12 13.14 -5.54
CA ASP A 321 9.89 12.86 -6.31
C ASP A 321 9.72 11.37 -6.61
N LEU A 322 8.55 10.80 -6.28
CA LEU A 322 8.20 9.41 -6.51
C LEU A 322 8.09 9.07 -8.01
N ALA A 323 7.81 10.05 -8.88
CA ALA A 323 7.83 9.88 -10.33
C ALA A 323 9.23 9.54 -10.87
N ASP A 324 10.30 9.93 -10.15
CA ASP A 324 11.69 9.63 -10.48
C ASP A 324 12.24 8.41 -9.71
N SER A 325 11.39 7.65 -9.00
CA SER A 325 11.87 6.49 -8.23
C SER A 325 12.35 5.35 -9.12
N ALA A 326 13.56 4.84 -8.84
CA ALA A 326 14.12 3.65 -9.52
C ALA A 326 13.29 2.37 -9.28
N PHE A 327 12.40 2.37 -8.29
CA PHE A 327 11.43 1.29 -8.06
C PHE A 327 10.26 1.30 -9.06
N LEU A 328 10.11 2.30 -9.92
CA LEU A 328 9.07 2.33 -10.96
C LEU A 328 9.44 1.56 -12.24
N GLN A 329 8.41 1.05 -12.91
CA GLN A 329 8.42 0.47 -14.25
C GLN A 329 7.33 1.12 -15.12
N PRO A 330 7.63 1.62 -16.35
CA PRO A 330 8.97 1.75 -16.96
C PRO A 330 9.93 2.58 -16.09
N LEU A 331 11.24 2.33 -16.21
CA LEU A 331 12.24 3.02 -15.39
C LEU A 331 12.30 4.52 -15.76
N PRO A 332 12.16 5.46 -14.81
CA PRO A 332 12.22 6.89 -15.09
C PRO A 332 13.56 7.36 -15.69
N ALA A 333 13.52 8.45 -16.46
CA ALA A 333 14.73 9.07 -17.00
C ALA A 333 15.43 9.87 -15.89
N GLY A 334 16.59 9.41 -15.44
CA GLY A 334 17.29 9.98 -14.28
C GLY A 334 16.97 9.29 -12.94
N ALA A 335 16.34 8.11 -13.00
CA ALA A 335 15.80 7.40 -11.84
C ALA A 335 16.74 7.30 -10.62
N ALA A 336 16.22 7.69 -9.45
CA ALA A 336 16.94 7.77 -8.19
C ALA A 336 16.64 6.57 -7.27
N ALA A 337 17.66 6.12 -6.53
CA ALA A 337 17.46 5.21 -5.39
C ALA A 337 16.98 6.01 -4.16
N PRO A 338 16.30 5.36 -3.19
CA PRO A 338 15.93 5.98 -1.92
C PRO A 338 17.14 6.59 -1.18
N PRO A 339 16.94 7.64 -0.36
CA PRO A 339 18.02 8.26 0.40
C PRO A 339 18.75 7.24 1.30
N GLY A 340 20.07 7.09 1.10
CA GLY A 340 20.92 6.22 1.94
C GLY A 340 20.90 4.72 1.61
N TRP A 341 20.46 4.33 0.41
CA TRP A 341 20.50 2.94 -0.09
C TRP A 341 21.74 2.61 -0.94
#